data_AF-A0A352CM92-F1
#
_entry.id   AF-A0A352CM92-F1
#
_cell.length_a   1.000
_cell.length_b   1.000
_cell.length_c   1.000
_cell.angle_alpha   90.00
_cell.angle_beta   90.00
_cell.angle_gamma   90.00
#
_symmetry.space_group_name_H-M   'P 1'
#
loop_
_entity.id
_entity.type
_entity.pdbx_description
1 polymer ?
#
loop_
_entity_poly.entity_id
_entity_poly.type
_entity_poly.pdbx_seq_one_letter_code
_entity_poly.pdbx_strand_id
1 'polypeptide(L)'
;MAWELLDARRGLGTSLTANSWNYYNGKGELFLPCDTGVYIIDVDKYNSDVRSYRMQLASVRLDGVLQPLARKGAITVGQGVNRVELSPEILNYTIQEPNVGYILEGYDTQWTIVPQNSLNNIIYANLPAGDYVFRLAIFDSAGERVLEERKFDLVKEGEIYEQPYFIFYMLILLSVIIVWFTWLVVQRQLNQQQIKLNMANETVMAIARAVDAKDVRTHQHSQRVAEYSAMIAQEMNCFKWWRREKEISNLKKAAQLHDIGKIGVPDSVLNKVGRLTDEEYAQMKSHVDRGAEILKDFTLVEHVGDGTRYHHERYDGKGYPKGLKGEDIPLYGRIIGVADAFDAMTSNRVYRNHMDTDYVLNEMERGRGTQFDPNVLDAFFRLIDSNKINLEELYAQKRAEIQQADQEAQEELARRVEEDRKIQEAQMKEEEKKEEKPDEKDDGKKKGGAE
;
A
#
# COMPACT_ATOMS: atom_id res chain seq x y z
N MET A 1 -11.69 38.24 94.77
CA MET A 1 -12.60 37.34 94.03
C MET A 1 -13.45 38.20 93.13
N ALA A 2 -13.29 38.10 91.82
CA ALA A 2 -14.24 38.66 90.88
C ALA A 2 -15.42 37.70 90.81
N TRP A 3 -16.61 38.15 91.20
CA TRP A 3 -17.82 37.35 91.11
C TRP A 3 -18.36 37.47 89.70
N GLU A 4 -18.56 36.34 89.02
CA GLU A 4 -19.18 36.35 87.70
C GLU A 4 -20.70 36.53 87.84
N LEU A 5 -21.26 37.43 87.04
CA LEU A 5 -22.70 37.68 87.02
C LEU A 5 -23.40 36.56 86.25
N LEU A 6 -24.32 35.86 86.90
CA LEU A 6 -25.21 34.89 86.25
C LEU A 6 -26.46 35.63 85.75
N ASP A 7 -26.55 35.87 84.45
CA ASP A 7 -27.66 36.57 83.80
C ASP A 7 -28.26 35.75 82.64
N ALA A 8 -29.19 36.34 81.90
CA ALA A 8 -29.84 35.69 80.75
C ALA A 8 -28.84 35.22 79.67
N ARG A 9 -27.68 35.87 79.52
CA ARG A 9 -26.66 35.45 78.56
C ARG A 9 -25.93 34.18 78.99
N ARG A 10 -25.98 33.87 80.29
CA ARG A 10 -25.39 32.67 80.90
C ARG A 10 -26.44 31.65 81.36
N GLY A 11 -27.65 31.72 80.79
CA GLY A 11 -28.70 30.72 80.93
C GLY A 11 -29.72 30.96 82.04
N LEU A 12 -29.58 32.02 82.85
CA LEU A 12 -30.60 32.40 83.84
C LEU A 12 -31.65 33.31 83.19
N GLY A 13 -32.66 32.70 82.56
CA GLY A 13 -33.64 33.40 81.73
C GLY A 13 -34.63 34.30 82.46
N THR A 14 -34.65 34.27 83.80
CA THR A 14 -35.68 34.89 84.64
C THR A 14 -35.08 35.50 85.89
N SER A 15 -35.74 36.51 86.47
CA SER A 15 -35.21 37.18 87.66
C SER A 15 -35.42 36.33 88.92
N LEU A 16 -34.44 36.35 89.82
CA LEU A 16 -34.59 35.75 91.15
C LEU A 16 -35.68 36.49 91.93
N THR A 17 -36.53 35.73 92.62
CA THR A 17 -37.58 36.32 93.45
C THR A 17 -36.95 36.87 94.74
N ALA A 18 -37.09 38.18 94.96
CA ALA A 18 -36.60 38.82 96.18
C ALA A 18 -37.20 38.18 97.44
N ASN A 19 -36.43 38.12 98.54
CA ASN A 19 -36.79 37.48 99.81
C ASN A 19 -37.05 35.97 99.76
N SER A 20 -36.57 35.28 98.73
CA SER A 20 -36.66 33.82 98.62
C SER A 20 -35.35 33.16 99.00
N TRP A 21 -35.42 31.95 99.57
CA TRP A 21 -34.23 31.21 99.99
C TRP A 21 -33.75 30.30 98.85
N ASN A 22 -32.49 30.48 98.45
CA ASN A 22 -31.82 29.53 97.58
C ASN A 22 -31.49 28.27 98.40
N TYR A 23 -31.72 27.09 97.82
CA TYR A 23 -31.48 25.83 98.51
C TYR A 23 -30.43 25.02 97.75
N TYR A 24 -29.40 24.57 98.45
CA TYR A 24 -28.41 23.64 97.91
C TYR A 24 -28.59 22.29 98.60
N ASN A 25 -28.82 21.24 97.82
CA ASN A 25 -29.15 19.92 98.37
C ASN A 25 -27.94 19.08 98.81
N GLY A 26 -26.72 19.61 98.64
CA GLY A 26 -25.47 18.91 98.99
C GLY A 26 -25.08 17.78 98.03
N LYS A 27 -25.87 17.54 96.97
CA LYS A 27 -25.63 16.53 95.92
C LYS A 27 -25.41 17.17 94.54
N GLY A 28 -24.84 18.38 94.52
CA GLY A 28 -24.53 19.07 93.29
C GLY A 28 -25.65 19.95 92.73
N GLU A 29 -26.87 19.95 93.28
CA GLU A 29 -27.98 20.75 92.72
C GLU A 29 -28.30 21.99 93.58
N LEU A 30 -28.28 23.16 92.94
CA LEU A 30 -28.67 24.45 93.49
C LEU A 30 -30.03 24.87 92.94
N PHE A 31 -30.99 25.05 93.83
CA PHE A 31 -32.36 25.45 93.53
C PHE A 31 -32.49 26.96 93.73
N LEU A 32 -32.87 27.66 92.66
CA LEU A 32 -33.03 29.10 92.58
C LEU A 32 -34.50 29.45 92.30
N PRO A 33 -35.24 30.00 93.28
CA PRO A 33 -36.59 30.49 93.07
C PRO A 33 -36.58 31.76 92.19
N CYS A 34 -37.28 31.67 91.06
CA CYS A 34 -37.47 32.72 90.08
C CYS A 34 -38.95 33.10 89.96
N ASP A 35 -39.23 34.26 89.37
CA ASP A 35 -40.58 34.80 89.15
C ASP A 35 -41.59 33.83 88.51
N THR A 36 -41.10 32.89 87.70
CA THR A 36 -41.88 31.98 86.86
C THR A 36 -41.68 30.50 87.22
N GLY A 37 -40.93 30.19 88.28
CA GLY A 37 -40.68 28.82 88.72
C GLY A 37 -39.39 28.65 89.53
N VAL A 38 -38.93 27.41 89.70
CA VAL A 38 -37.65 27.11 90.34
C VAL A 38 -36.67 26.63 89.28
N TYR A 39 -35.55 27.34 89.13
CA TYR A 39 -34.42 26.89 88.34
C TYR A 39 -33.55 25.94 89.16
N ILE A 40 -33.11 24.84 88.56
CA ILE A 40 -32.20 23.88 89.18
C ILE A 40 -30.90 23.93 88.39
N ILE A 41 -29.80 24.27 89.06
CA ILE A 41 -28.46 24.30 88.48
C ILE A 41 -27.66 23.17 89.08
N ASP A 42 -27.17 22.25 88.25
CA ASP A 42 -26.16 21.27 88.65
C ASP A 42 -24.80 22.01 88.74
N VAL A 43 -24.40 22.36 89.95
CA VAL A 43 -23.16 23.07 90.31
C VAL A 43 -21.93 22.22 89.97
N ASP A 44 -22.03 20.89 90.12
CA ASP A 44 -20.93 19.98 89.83
C ASP A 44 -20.71 19.80 88.32
N LYS A 45 -21.75 20.05 87.51
CA LYS A 45 -21.70 20.03 86.04
C LYS A 45 -21.87 21.39 85.37
N TYR A 46 -21.81 22.50 86.13
CA TYR A 46 -21.93 23.85 85.58
C TYR A 46 -20.91 24.11 84.45
N ASN A 47 -19.75 23.45 84.53
CA ASN A 47 -18.71 23.46 83.52
C ASN A 47 -18.52 22.08 82.86
N SER A 48 -19.60 21.34 82.61
CA SER A 48 -19.50 20.09 81.86
C SER A 48 -19.23 20.42 80.39
N ASP A 49 -17.98 20.25 79.97
CA ASP A 49 -17.46 20.26 78.59
C ASP A 49 -18.08 19.13 77.72
N VAL A 50 -19.38 18.84 77.83
CA VAL A 50 -20.05 17.87 76.95
C VAL A 50 -20.28 18.53 75.59
N ARG A 51 -19.22 18.54 74.79
CA ARG A 51 -19.21 19.02 73.41
C ARG A 51 -19.80 17.93 72.53
N SER A 52 -21.08 18.02 72.16
CA SER A 52 -21.63 17.18 71.09
C SER A 52 -21.70 18.00 69.82
N TYR A 53 -20.81 17.70 68.87
CA TYR A 53 -20.92 18.23 67.53
C TYR A 53 -21.60 17.19 66.63
N ARG A 54 -22.30 17.64 65.60
CA ARG A 54 -22.72 16.75 64.50
C ARG A 54 -22.33 17.41 63.19
N MET A 55 -21.65 16.63 62.36
CA MET A 55 -21.18 17.06 61.04
C MET A 55 -21.87 16.25 59.95
N GLN A 56 -22.35 16.93 58.92
CA GLN A 56 -22.91 16.31 57.72
C GLN A 56 -22.57 17.13 56.48
N LEU A 57 -22.83 16.56 55.31
CA LEU A 57 -22.91 17.32 54.07
C LEU A 57 -24.38 17.66 53.84
N ALA A 58 -24.74 18.94 53.79
CA ALA A 58 -26.11 19.39 53.52
C ALA A 58 -26.49 19.19 52.06
N SER A 59 -25.54 19.44 51.15
CA SER A 59 -25.70 19.19 49.72
C SER A 59 -24.38 18.91 49.04
N VAL A 60 -24.46 18.11 47.98
CA VAL A 60 -23.38 17.94 47.00
C VAL A 60 -23.92 18.37 45.65
N ARG A 61 -23.23 19.31 45.00
CA ARG A 61 -23.57 19.76 43.65
C ARG A 61 -22.45 19.37 42.69
N LEU A 62 -22.82 18.74 41.59
CA LEU A 62 -21.92 18.39 40.51
C LEU A 62 -22.29 19.25 39.30
N ASP A 63 -21.40 20.14 38.87
CA ASP A 63 -21.65 21.16 37.84
C ASP A 63 -22.94 21.95 38.06
N GLY A 64 -23.25 22.27 39.31
CA GLY A 64 -24.46 23.01 39.72
C GLY A 64 -25.72 22.16 39.85
N VAL A 65 -25.70 20.87 39.49
CA VAL A 65 -26.82 19.94 39.70
C VAL A 65 -26.74 19.32 41.09
N LEU A 66 -27.80 19.49 41.87
CA LEU A 66 -27.92 18.91 43.21
C LEU A 66 -28.03 17.39 43.13
N GLN A 67 -27.12 16.68 43.79
CA GLN A 67 -27.14 15.23 43.88
C GLN A 67 -27.87 14.75 45.14
N PRO A 68 -28.70 13.69 45.04
CA PRO A 68 -29.31 13.09 46.21
C PRO A 68 -28.25 12.41 47.07
N LEU A 69 -28.08 12.87 48.31
CA LEU A 69 -27.18 12.28 49.29
C LEU A 69 -27.81 11.03 49.91
N ALA A 70 -27.27 9.85 49.59
CA ALA A 70 -27.61 8.63 50.31
C ALA A 70 -27.07 8.70 51.75
N ARG A 71 -27.85 8.24 52.74
CA ARG A 71 -27.42 8.21 54.16
C ARG A 71 -26.20 7.32 54.42
N LYS A 72 -25.88 6.41 53.49
CA LYS A 72 -24.71 5.52 53.46
C LYS A 72 -24.33 5.25 52.01
N GLY A 73 -23.04 5.29 51.68
CA GLY A 73 -22.50 5.01 50.35
C GLY A 73 -21.52 6.08 49.88
N ALA A 74 -20.73 5.74 48.86
CA ALA A 74 -19.82 6.68 48.22
C ALA A 74 -20.57 7.64 47.29
N ILE A 75 -20.07 8.86 47.18
CA ILE A 75 -20.55 9.88 46.25
C ILE A 75 -19.86 9.63 44.91
N THR A 76 -20.61 9.14 43.92
CA THR A 76 -20.07 8.94 42.57
C THR A 76 -20.13 10.24 41.76
N VAL A 77 -18.99 10.64 41.21
CA VAL A 77 -18.85 11.79 40.31
C VAL A 77 -18.70 11.25 38.88
N GLY A 78 -19.64 11.58 38.00
CA GLY A 78 -19.67 11.07 36.62
C GLY A 78 -18.53 11.57 35.72
N GLN A 79 -18.31 10.86 34.62
CA GLN A 79 -17.18 10.99 33.67
C GLN A 79 -17.05 12.34 32.93
N GLY A 80 -17.91 13.33 33.18
CA GLY A 80 -17.84 14.67 32.55
C GLY A 80 -17.95 15.83 33.52
N VAL A 81 -17.96 15.57 34.83
CA VAL A 81 -18.15 16.61 35.85
C VAL A 81 -16.86 17.40 36.06
N ASN A 82 -16.90 18.70 35.81
CA ASN A 82 -15.73 19.58 35.95
C ASN A 82 -15.69 20.31 37.29
N ARG A 83 -16.80 20.41 38.01
CA ARG A 83 -16.90 21.15 39.28
C ARG A 83 -17.67 20.33 40.30
N VAL A 84 -17.01 20.02 41.41
CA VAL A 84 -17.58 19.36 42.59
C VAL A 84 -17.71 20.39 43.69
N GLU A 85 -18.92 20.65 44.15
CA GLU A 85 -19.21 21.58 45.24
C GLU A 85 -19.81 20.81 46.42
N LEU A 86 -19.10 20.85 47.56
CA LEU A 86 -19.47 20.22 48.81
C LEU A 86 -19.93 21.30 49.81
N SER A 87 -21.13 21.17 50.34
CA SER A 87 -21.67 22.08 51.36
C SER A 87 -21.66 21.39 52.73
N PRO A 88 -20.60 21.54 53.53
CA PRO A 88 -20.55 21.01 54.88
C PRO A 88 -21.46 21.79 55.83
N GLU A 89 -22.09 21.08 56.76
CA GLU A 89 -22.95 21.65 57.78
C GLU A 89 -22.60 21.07 59.15
N ILE A 90 -22.52 21.96 60.14
CA ILE A 90 -22.09 21.64 61.50
C ILE A 90 -23.16 22.12 62.48
N LEU A 91 -23.76 21.16 63.17
CA LEU A 91 -24.70 21.42 64.25
C LEU A 91 -23.89 21.52 65.55
N ASN A 92 -23.77 22.74 66.03
CA ASN A 92 -23.11 23.08 67.28
C ASN A 92 -24.17 23.53 68.31
N TYR A 93 -24.21 22.86 69.46
CA TYR A 93 -25.13 23.16 70.56
C TYR A 93 -24.46 23.90 71.72
N THR A 94 -23.25 24.43 71.49
CA THR A 94 -22.44 25.14 72.50
C THR A 94 -22.30 26.63 72.14
N ILE A 95 -21.94 27.45 73.14
CA ILE A 95 -21.75 28.91 72.97
C ILE A 95 -20.40 29.22 72.28
N GLN A 96 -19.47 28.25 72.25
CA GLN A 96 -18.15 28.43 71.65
C GLN A 96 -18.18 28.11 70.15
N GLU A 97 -17.54 28.95 69.34
CA GLU A 97 -17.32 28.69 67.91
C GLU A 97 -16.10 27.79 67.71
N PRO A 98 -16.28 26.53 67.27
CA PRO A 98 -15.16 25.65 67.00
C PRO A 98 -14.46 26.01 65.69
N ASN A 99 -13.20 25.59 65.59
CA ASN A 99 -12.46 25.56 64.34
C ASN A 99 -12.85 24.30 63.56
N VAL A 100 -13.07 24.44 62.27
CA VAL A 100 -13.50 23.39 61.36
C VAL A 100 -12.40 23.19 60.34
N GLY A 101 -11.88 21.97 60.23
CA GLY A 101 -10.95 21.61 59.18
C GLY A 101 -11.57 20.69 58.15
N TYR A 102 -11.20 20.90 56.90
CA TYR A 102 -11.52 19.97 55.81
C TYR A 102 -10.29 19.65 54.96
N ILE A 103 -10.30 18.46 54.37
CA ILE A 103 -9.28 17.98 53.42
C ILE A 103 -9.89 16.92 52.49
N LEU A 104 -9.56 16.97 51.21
CA LEU A 104 -9.84 15.90 50.25
C LEU A 104 -8.59 15.03 50.07
N GLU A 105 -8.56 13.88 50.75
CA GLU A 105 -7.45 12.94 50.61
C GLU A 105 -7.37 12.40 49.19
N GLY A 106 -6.17 12.46 48.60
CA GLY A 106 -5.92 12.14 47.19
C GLY A 106 -5.80 13.38 46.30
N TYR A 107 -6.18 14.57 46.78
CA TYR A 107 -6.05 15.83 46.04
C TYR A 107 -5.36 16.93 46.86
N ASP A 108 -5.82 17.17 48.09
CA ASP A 108 -5.25 18.17 48.99
C ASP A 108 -4.02 17.65 49.73
N THR A 109 -3.07 18.53 50.04
CA THR A 109 -1.81 18.20 50.74
C THR A 109 -1.82 18.55 52.23
N GLN A 110 -2.71 19.43 52.67
CA GLN A 110 -2.80 19.90 54.06
C GLN A 110 -4.25 20.26 54.44
N TRP A 111 -4.54 20.27 55.73
CA TRP A 111 -5.84 20.67 56.26
C TRP A 111 -6.09 22.17 56.06
N THR A 112 -7.27 22.51 55.56
CA THR A 112 -7.76 23.89 55.59
C THR A 112 -8.62 24.08 56.82
N ILE A 113 -8.16 24.89 57.77
CA ILE A 113 -8.85 25.14 59.06
C ILE A 113 -9.47 26.54 59.03
N VAL A 114 -10.77 26.63 59.26
CA VAL A 114 -11.54 27.88 59.30
C VAL A 114 -12.47 27.92 60.51
N PRO A 115 -12.76 29.09 61.10
CA PRO A 115 -13.84 29.21 62.08
C PRO A 115 -15.18 28.77 61.49
N GLN A 116 -16.08 28.20 62.30
CA GLN A 116 -17.38 27.71 61.83
C GLN A 116 -18.18 28.76 61.03
N ASN A 117 -18.13 30.04 61.42
CA ASN A 117 -18.84 31.14 60.73
C ASN A 117 -18.31 31.46 59.32
N SER A 118 -17.08 31.02 59.02
CA SER A 118 -16.35 31.28 57.78
C SER A 118 -16.34 30.05 56.87
N LEU A 119 -17.02 28.97 57.28
CA LEU A 119 -17.16 27.75 56.51
C LEU A 119 -18.12 27.98 55.34
N ASN A 120 -17.54 28.13 54.14
CA ASN A 120 -18.26 28.26 52.88
C ASN A 120 -18.34 26.92 52.14
N ASN A 121 -19.05 26.91 51.01
CA ASN A 121 -19.04 25.77 50.09
C ASN A 121 -17.61 25.51 49.57
N ILE A 122 -17.20 24.25 49.61
CA ILE A 122 -15.88 23.81 49.18
C ILE A 122 -15.99 23.35 47.74
N ILE A 123 -15.18 23.94 46.86
CA ILE A 123 -15.26 23.73 45.41
C ILE A 123 -13.96 23.11 44.92
N TYR A 124 -14.04 21.93 44.32
CA TYR A 124 -12.96 21.29 43.58
C TYR A 124 -13.26 21.39 42.08
N ALA A 125 -12.33 21.96 41.31
CA ALA A 125 -12.43 22.07 39.87
C ALA A 125 -11.49 21.06 39.19
N ASN A 126 -11.96 20.42 38.12
CA ASN A 126 -11.25 19.44 37.29
C ASN A 126 -10.58 18.33 38.11
N LEU A 127 -11.35 17.72 39.03
CA LEU A 127 -10.86 16.61 39.84
C LEU A 127 -10.52 15.41 38.93
N PRO A 128 -9.27 14.91 38.93
CA PRO A 128 -8.87 13.75 38.13
C PRO A 128 -9.66 12.49 38.48
N ALA A 129 -9.68 11.51 37.58
CA ALA A 129 -10.25 10.19 37.87
C ALA A 129 -9.54 9.51 39.04
N GLY A 130 -10.29 8.97 39.99
CA GLY A 130 -9.72 8.32 41.18
C GLY A 130 -10.68 8.20 42.36
N ASP A 131 -10.18 7.55 43.40
CA ASP A 131 -10.87 7.39 44.69
C ASP A 131 -10.36 8.44 45.68
N TYR A 132 -11.27 9.24 46.21
CA TYR A 132 -10.99 10.32 47.14
C TYR A 132 -11.77 10.14 48.44
N VAL A 133 -11.22 10.65 49.55
CA VAL A 133 -11.91 10.66 50.84
C VAL A 133 -11.97 12.08 51.36
N PHE A 134 -13.18 12.66 51.37
CA PHE A 134 -13.40 13.97 51.94
C PHE A 134 -13.54 13.84 53.46
N ARG A 135 -12.62 14.46 54.20
CA ARG A 135 -12.60 14.45 55.66
C ARG A 135 -13.01 15.82 56.18
N LEU A 136 -13.95 15.81 57.11
CA LEU A 136 -14.44 16.97 57.83
C LEU A 136 -14.19 16.74 59.31
N ALA A 137 -13.44 17.62 59.94
CA ALA A 137 -13.02 17.49 61.33
C ALA A 137 -13.25 18.78 62.10
N ILE A 138 -13.51 18.64 63.39
CA ILE A 138 -13.59 19.76 64.33
C ILE A 138 -12.30 19.78 65.14
N PHE A 139 -11.68 20.94 65.21
CA PHE A 139 -10.45 21.20 65.93
C PHE A 139 -10.73 21.92 67.24
N ASP A 140 -9.80 21.79 68.19
CA ASP A 140 -9.79 22.62 69.39
C ASP A 140 -9.60 24.11 69.09
N SER A 141 -9.77 24.96 70.10
CA SER A 141 -9.63 26.42 69.97
C SER A 141 -8.23 26.86 69.51
N ALA A 142 -7.21 26.01 69.66
CA ALA A 142 -5.85 26.24 69.19
C ALA A 142 -5.58 25.74 67.76
N GLY A 143 -6.48 24.91 67.20
CA GLY A 143 -6.32 24.28 65.89
C GLY A 143 -5.39 23.07 65.88
N GLU A 144 -4.98 22.55 67.05
CA GLU A 144 -3.91 21.54 67.15
C GLU A 144 -4.44 20.11 67.31
N ARG A 145 -5.61 19.94 67.94
CA ARG A 145 -6.20 18.62 68.18
C ARG A 145 -7.58 18.47 67.54
N VAL A 146 -7.78 17.33 66.88
CA VAL A 146 -9.08 16.93 66.33
C VAL A 146 -9.96 16.37 67.45
N LEU A 147 -11.13 16.98 67.63
CA LEU A 147 -12.16 16.58 68.60
C LEU A 147 -13.11 15.52 68.03
N GLU A 148 -13.54 15.70 66.78
CA GLU A 148 -14.42 14.77 66.07
C GLU A 148 -14.14 14.82 64.57
N GLU A 149 -14.28 13.69 63.86
CA GLU A 149 -14.05 13.58 62.41
C GLU A 149 -15.18 12.80 61.73
N ARG A 150 -15.54 13.21 60.51
CA ARG A 150 -16.41 12.49 59.57
C ARG A 150 -15.72 12.33 58.23
N LYS A 151 -15.91 11.18 57.60
CA LYS A 151 -15.35 10.81 56.30
C LYS A 151 -16.47 10.57 55.30
N PHE A 152 -16.28 11.05 54.08
CA PHE A 152 -17.19 10.87 52.96
C PHE A 152 -16.39 10.36 51.76
N ASP A 153 -16.69 9.15 51.30
CA ASP A 153 -16.02 8.55 50.15
C ASP A 153 -16.54 9.19 48.86
N LEU A 154 -15.64 9.57 47.96
CA LEU A 154 -15.94 10.21 46.69
C LEU A 154 -15.18 9.49 45.56
N VAL A 155 -15.91 8.96 44.58
CA VAL A 155 -15.32 8.20 43.46
C VAL A 155 -15.56 8.97 42.17
N LYS A 156 -14.48 9.38 41.49
CA LYS A 156 -14.54 10.02 40.17
C LYS A 156 -14.24 8.98 39.09
N GLU A 157 -15.23 8.68 38.26
CA GLU A 157 -15.06 7.77 37.12
C GLU A 157 -14.22 8.43 36.03
N GLY A 158 -13.20 7.74 35.52
CA GLY A 158 -12.32 8.22 34.45
C GLY A 158 -12.80 7.90 33.05
N GLU A 159 -12.32 8.65 32.07
CA GLU A 159 -12.66 8.45 30.65
C GLU A 159 -11.87 7.29 30.03
N ILE A 160 -12.41 6.67 28.98
CA ILE A 160 -11.81 5.47 28.35
C ILE A 160 -10.40 5.75 27.80
N TYR A 161 -10.12 6.99 27.37
CA TYR A 161 -8.80 7.36 26.83
C TYR A 161 -7.73 7.59 27.90
N GLU A 162 -8.12 7.76 29.16
CA GLU A 162 -7.17 7.90 30.29
C GLU A 162 -6.60 6.53 30.69
N GLN A 163 -7.21 5.46 30.20
CA GLN A 163 -6.81 4.11 30.52
C GLN A 163 -5.60 3.67 29.69
N PRO A 164 -4.56 3.07 30.30
CA PRO A 164 -3.32 2.72 29.61
C PRO A 164 -3.51 1.70 28.48
N TYR A 165 -4.52 0.83 28.58
CA TYR A 165 -4.84 -0.14 27.52
C TYR A 165 -5.37 0.52 26.24
N PHE A 166 -6.05 1.68 26.34
CA PHE A 166 -6.55 2.40 25.17
C PHE A 166 -5.39 2.99 24.36
N ILE A 167 -4.38 3.54 25.04
CA ILE A 167 -3.16 4.04 24.39
C ILE A 167 -2.45 2.90 23.65
N PHE A 168 -2.31 1.73 24.29
CA PHE A 168 -1.71 0.56 23.66
C PHE A 168 -2.49 0.08 22.42
N TYR A 169 -3.81 0.05 22.51
CA TYR A 169 -4.69 -0.28 21.38
C TYR A 169 -4.49 0.69 20.20
N MET A 170 -4.43 2.00 20.47
CA MET A 170 -4.21 3.01 19.44
C MET A 170 -2.84 2.87 18.77
N LEU A 171 -1.80 2.52 19.53
CA LEU A 171 -0.46 2.25 18.99
C LEU A 171 -0.43 1.01 18.09
N ILE A 172 -1.10 -0.08 18.48
CA ILE A 172 -1.23 -1.27 17.63
C ILE A 172 -1.95 -0.91 16.34
N LEU A 173 -3.08 -0.20 16.42
CA LEU A 173 -3.87 0.20 15.26
C LEU A 173 -3.04 1.06 14.28
N LEU A 174 -2.25 2.01 14.81
CA LEU A 174 -1.32 2.80 14.02
C LEU A 174 -0.26 1.92 13.32
N SER A 175 0.33 0.96 14.04
CA SER A 175 1.36 0.07 13.47
C SER A 175 0.82 -0.78 12.31
N VAL A 176 -0.40 -1.30 12.43
CA VAL A 176 -1.06 -2.09 11.38
C VAL A 176 -1.33 -1.23 10.15
N ILE A 177 -1.76 0.01 10.34
CA ILE A 177 -1.98 0.97 9.23
C ILE A 177 -0.66 1.24 8.49
N ILE A 178 0.44 1.44 9.21
CA ILE A 178 1.77 1.67 8.61
C ILE A 178 2.22 0.44 7.81
N VAL A 179 2.07 -0.76 8.36
CA VAL A 179 2.42 -2.02 7.67
C VAL A 179 1.56 -2.20 6.41
N TRP A 180 0.25 -1.94 6.50
CA TRP A 180 -0.66 -2.03 5.37
C TRP A 180 -0.30 -0.99 4.28
N PHE A 181 0.01 0.24 4.67
CA PHE A 181 0.36 1.31 3.73
C PHE A 181 1.70 1.04 3.05
N THR A 182 2.71 0.59 3.79
CA THR A 182 4.00 0.20 3.21
C THR A 182 3.86 -0.97 2.24
N TRP A 183 3.07 -1.99 2.59
CA TRP A 183 2.74 -3.09 1.68
C TRP A 183 2.05 -2.59 0.41
N LEU A 184 1.07 -1.67 0.53
CA LEU A 184 0.36 -1.08 -0.61
C LEU A 184 1.31 -0.36 -1.58
N VAL A 185 2.26 0.42 -1.05
CA VAL A 185 3.27 1.13 -1.87
C VAL A 185 4.18 0.15 -2.60
N VAL A 186 4.67 -0.88 -1.91
CA VAL A 186 5.52 -1.92 -2.51
C VAL A 186 4.77 -2.66 -3.62
N GLN A 187 3.53 -3.07 -3.37
CA GLN A 187 2.71 -3.75 -4.38
C GLN A 187 2.47 -2.89 -5.62
N ARG A 188 2.22 -1.59 -5.44
CA ARG A 188 2.10 -0.66 -6.58
C ARG A 188 3.39 -0.56 -7.39
N GLN A 189 4.54 -0.51 -6.73
CA GLN A 189 5.83 -0.46 -7.43
C GLN A 189 6.09 -1.75 -8.22
N LEU A 190 5.84 -2.92 -7.62
CA LEU A 190 5.99 -4.20 -8.30
C LEU A 190 5.09 -4.30 -9.54
N ASN A 191 3.83 -3.90 -9.43
CA ASN A 191 2.91 -3.89 -10.57
C ASN A 191 3.36 -2.95 -11.69
N GLN A 192 3.88 -1.75 -11.35
CA GLN A 192 4.42 -0.85 -12.37
C GLN A 192 5.68 -1.41 -13.05
N GLN A 193 6.54 -2.10 -12.31
CA GLN A 193 7.70 -2.77 -12.90
C GLN A 193 7.26 -3.88 -13.86
N GLN A 194 6.25 -4.67 -13.48
CA GLN A 194 5.72 -5.72 -14.33
C GLN A 194 5.08 -5.17 -15.61
N ILE A 195 4.28 -4.11 -15.52
CA ILE A 195 3.67 -3.46 -16.69
C ILE A 195 4.75 -2.93 -17.62
N LYS A 196 5.77 -2.24 -17.11
CA LYS A 196 6.89 -1.73 -17.92
C LYS A 196 7.63 -2.87 -18.61
N LEU A 197 7.86 -4.00 -17.93
CA LEU A 197 8.53 -5.17 -18.50
C LEU A 197 7.68 -5.83 -19.59
N ASN A 198 6.36 -5.96 -19.39
CA ASN A 198 5.45 -6.54 -20.37
C ASN A 198 5.36 -5.65 -21.61
N MET A 199 5.14 -4.34 -21.44
CA MET A 199 5.12 -3.37 -22.54
C MET A 199 6.44 -3.35 -23.32
N ALA A 200 7.57 -3.45 -22.61
CA ALA A 200 8.88 -3.59 -23.21
C ALA A 200 8.99 -4.84 -24.09
N ASN A 201 8.55 -5.99 -23.59
CA ASN A 201 8.56 -7.24 -24.36
C ASN A 201 7.63 -7.17 -25.58
N GLU A 202 6.42 -6.64 -25.41
CA GLU A 202 5.46 -6.45 -26.50
C GLU A 202 6.00 -5.52 -27.59
N THR A 203 6.69 -4.44 -27.20
CA THR A 203 7.33 -3.50 -28.13
C THR A 203 8.44 -4.18 -28.92
N VAL A 204 9.32 -4.93 -28.24
CA VAL A 204 10.39 -5.71 -28.90
C VAL A 204 9.78 -6.71 -29.90
N MET A 205 8.74 -7.45 -29.50
CA MET A 205 8.07 -8.39 -30.39
C MET A 205 7.39 -7.70 -31.58
N ALA A 206 6.76 -6.54 -31.38
CA ALA A 206 6.14 -5.78 -32.46
C ALA A 206 7.17 -5.28 -33.47
N ILE A 207 8.32 -4.78 -33.00
CA ILE A 207 9.43 -4.36 -33.84
C ILE A 207 9.99 -5.55 -34.63
N ALA A 208 10.27 -6.67 -33.96
CA ALA A 208 10.75 -7.89 -34.61
C ALA A 208 9.77 -8.38 -35.70
N ARG A 209 8.47 -8.41 -35.41
CA ARG A 209 7.43 -8.80 -36.38
C ARG A 209 7.36 -7.84 -37.58
N ALA A 210 7.57 -6.55 -37.37
CA ALA A 210 7.59 -5.58 -38.47
C ALA A 210 8.79 -5.79 -39.40
N VAL A 211 9.94 -6.18 -38.86
CA VAL A 211 11.12 -6.56 -39.65
C VAL A 211 10.85 -7.85 -40.42
N ASP A 212 10.37 -8.87 -39.72
CA ASP A 212 10.02 -10.18 -40.28
C ASP A 212 8.98 -10.04 -41.42
N ALA A 213 8.01 -9.13 -41.29
CA ALA A 213 7.01 -8.87 -42.33
C ALA A 213 7.57 -8.21 -43.61
N LYS A 214 8.71 -7.51 -43.50
CA LYS A 214 9.38 -6.89 -44.66
C LYS A 214 10.18 -7.92 -45.47
N ASP A 215 10.66 -8.97 -44.81
CA ASP A 215 11.45 -10.06 -45.42
C ASP A 215 10.53 -11.26 -45.67
N VAL A 216 10.22 -11.51 -46.95
CA VAL A 216 9.26 -12.53 -47.41
C VAL A 216 9.65 -13.95 -46.94
N ARG A 217 10.90 -14.17 -46.50
CA ARG A 217 11.42 -15.47 -46.08
C ARG A 217 11.30 -15.73 -44.57
N THR A 218 10.86 -14.75 -43.78
CA THR A 218 10.94 -14.80 -42.32
C THR A 218 9.57 -14.69 -41.66
N HIS A 219 8.80 -15.78 -41.61
CA HIS A 219 7.68 -15.87 -40.69
C HIS A 219 8.11 -16.57 -39.39
N GLN A 220 8.02 -15.83 -38.28
CA GLN A 220 8.38 -16.26 -36.92
C GLN A 220 9.86 -16.67 -36.73
N HIS A 221 10.73 -16.33 -37.69
CA HIS A 221 12.17 -16.65 -37.64
C HIS A 221 12.84 -16.01 -36.42
N SER A 222 12.63 -14.70 -36.23
CA SER A 222 13.22 -13.96 -35.11
C SER A 222 12.80 -14.52 -33.75
N GLN A 223 11.60 -15.11 -33.64
CA GLN A 223 11.13 -15.77 -32.43
C GLN A 223 11.85 -17.11 -32.19
N ARG A 224 11.96 -17.98 -33.21
CA ARG A 224 12.62 -19.29 -33.08
C ARG A 224 14.10 -19.15 -32.76
N VAL A 225 14.81 -18.24 -33.45
CA VAL A 225 16.23 -17.94 -33.17
C VAL A 225 16.42 -17.50 -31.72
N ALA A 226 15.50 -16.69 -31.19
CA ALA A 226 15.54 -16.25 -29.81
C ALA A 226 15.31 -17.38 -28.79
N GLU A 227 14.43 -18.32 -29.09
CA GLU A 227 14.18 -19.50 -28.27
C GLU A 227 15.39 -20.43 -28.25
N TYR A 228 15.96 -20.76 -29.41
CA TYR A 228 17.18 -21.57 -29.50
C TYR A 228 18.36 -20.91 -28.78
N SER A 229 18.56 -19.59 -28.97
CA SER A 229 19.62 -18.84 -28.30
C SER A 229 19.50 -18.93 -26.78
N ALA A 230 18.28 -18.81 -26.25
CA ALA A 230 18.04 -18.92 -24.81
C ALA A 230 18.31 -20.35 -24.28
N MET A 231 17.88 -21.39 -25.02
CA MET A 231 18.14 -22.77 -24.64
C MET A 231 19.64 -23.09 -24.64
N ILE A 232 20.37 -22.65 -25.67
CA ILE A 232 21.82 -22.85 -25.78
C ILE A 232 22.52 -22.19 -24.59
N ALA A 233 22.20 -20.95 -24.26
CA ALA A 233 22.79 -20.24 -23.13
C ALA A 233 22.49 -20.91 -21.78
N GLN A 234 21.27 -21.45 -21.61
CA GLN A 234 20.90 -22.22 -20.42
C GLN A 234 21.73 -23.49 -20.27
N GLU A 235 21.92 -24.23 -21.36
CA GLU A 235 22.70 -25.47 -21.39
C GLU A 235 24.21 -25.22 -21.19
N MET A 236 24.73 -24.11 -21.72
CA MET A 236 26.13 -23.72 -21.51
C MET A 236 26.44 -23.30 -20.07
N ASN A 237 25.43 -22.83 -19.32
CA ASN A 237 25.59 -22.23 -18.00
C ASN A 237 26.70 -21.13 -17.98
N CYS A 238 26.76 -20.33 -19.04
CA CYS A 238 27.84 -19.37 -19.30
C CYS A 238 27.70 -18.06 -18.51
N PHE A 239 26.56 -17.83 -17.86
CA PHE A 239 26.29 -16.62 -17.09
C PHE A 239 26.38 -16.85 -15.58
N LYS A 240 26.85 -15.83 -14.86
CA LYS A 240 26.96 -15.84 -13.39
C LYS A 240 25.59 -16.06 -12.75
N TRP A 241 25.52 -16.90 -11.72
CA TRP A 241 24.25 -17.41 -11.16
C TRP A 241 23.25 -16.30 -10.76
N TRP A 242 23.72 -15.18 -10.22
CA TRP A 242 22.87 -14.06 -9.78
C TRP A 242 22.36 -13.18 -10.94
N ARG A 243 22.92 -13.33 -12.14
CA ARG A 243 22.55 -12.59 -13.35
C ARG A 243 21.96 -13.47 -14.44
N ARG A 244 22.03 -14.79 -14.30
CA ARG A 244 21.69 -15.78 -15.33
C ARG A 244 20.34 -15.52 -15.99
N GLU A 245 19.28 -15.35 -15.21
CA GLU A 245 17.93 -15.12 -15.77
C GLU A 245 17.83 -13.81 -16.57
N LYS A 246 18.47 -12.75 -16.06
CA LYS A 246 18.51 -11.45 -16.73
C LYS A 246 19.29 -11.52 -18.05
N GLU A 247 20.47 -12.16 -18.06
CA GLU A 247 21.28 -12.31 -19.27
C GLU A 247 20.59 -13.19 -20.31
N ILE A 248 19.95 -14.29 -19.91
CA ILE A 248 19.18 -15.13 -20.83
C ILE A 248 18.00 -14.34 -21.43
N SER A 249 17.29 -13.57 -20.61
CA SER A 249 16.22 -12.68 -21.10
C SER A 249 16.76 -11.62 -22.06
N ASN A 250 17.92 -11.03 -21.78
CA ASN A 250 18.55 -10.06 -22.65
C ASN A 250 19.00 -10.68 -23.98
N LEU A 251 19.64 -11.86 -23.93
CA LEU A 251 20.02 -12.63 -25.11
C LEU A 251 18.80 -12.97 -25.97
N LYS A 252 17.70 -13.41 -25.35
CA LYS A 252 16.44 -13.69 -26.07
C LYS A 252 15.96 -12.44 -26.83
N LYS A 253 15.95 -11.28 -26.19
CA LYS A 253 15.52 -10.02 -26.83
C LYS A 253 16.51 -9.53 -27.89
N ALA A 254 17.81 -9.69 -27.66
CA ALA A 254 18.85 -9.37 -28.64
C ALA A 254 18.71 -10.24 -29.89
N ALA A 255 18.47 -11.54 -29.71
CA ALA A 255 18.17 -12.46 -30.79
C ALA A 255 16.89 -12.10 -31.55
N GLN A 256 15.84 -11.61 -30.89
CA GLN A 256 14.63 -11.12 -31.59
C GLN A 256 14.90 -9.89 -32.48
N LEU A 257 15.92 -9.10 -32.15
CA LEU A 257 16.25 -7.85 -32.82
C LEU A 257 17.52 -7.95 -33.69
N HIS A 258 18.08 -9.15 -33.86
CA HIS A 258 19.36 -9.34 -34.57
C HIS A 258 19.32 -8.80 -36.00
N ASP A 259 18.16 -8.85 -36.64
CA ASP A 259 17.96 -8.46 -38.03
C ASP A 259 17.27 -7.10 -38.23
N ILE A 260 17.11 -6.29 -37.18
CA ILE A 260 16.42 -4.99 -37.24
C ILE A 260 16.97 -4.04 -38.34
N GLY A 261 18.26 -4.17 -38.66
CA GLY A 261 18.89 -3.38 -39.70
C GLY A 261 18.42 -3.67 -41.13
N LYS A 262 17.71 -4.79 -41.38
CA LYS A 262 17.10 -5.11 -42.68
C LYS A 262 16.07 -4.07 -43.12
N ILE A 263 15.52 -3.28 -42.18
CA ILE A 263 14.67 -2.12 -42.50
C ILE A 263 15.40 -1.13 -43.43
N GLY A 264 16.72 -0.96 -43.28
CA GLY A 264 17.52 -0.08 -44.12
C GLY A 264 17.94 -0.67 -45.47
N VAL A 265 17.74 -1.97 -45.70
CA VAL A 265 18.14 -2.65 -46.96
C VAL A 265 17.04 -2.44 -48.02
N PRO A 266 17.37 -2.08 -49.27
CA PRO A 266 16.38 -1.94 -50.34
C PRO A 266 15.66 -3.26 -50.64
N ASP A 267 14.35 -3.20 -50.90
CA ASP A 267 13.51 -4.39 -51.14
C ASP A 267 13.98 -5.21 -52.36
N SER A 268 14.53 -4.54 -53.38
CA SER A 268 15.11 -5.18 -54.56
C SER A 268 16.31 -6.07 -54.25
N VAL A 269 17.05 -5.77 -53.18
CA VAL A 269 18.19 -6.56 -52.70
C VAL A 269 17.73 -7.58 -51.67
N LEU A 270 16.86 -7.17 -50.73
CA LEU A 270 16.35 -8.02 -49.66
C LEU A 270 15.58 -9.23 -50.21
N ASN A 271 14.68 -8.99 -51.18
CA ASN A 271 13.79 -10.01 -51.73
C ASN A 271 14.27 -10.58 -53.09
N LYS A 272 15.55 -10.38 -53.44
CA LYS A 272 16.08 -10.86 -54.72
C LYS A 272 16.05 -12.38 -54.81
N VAL A 273 15.45 -12.90 -55.89
CA VAL A 273 15.48 -14.32 -56.23
C VAL A 273 16.74 -14.62 -57.05
N GLY A 274 17.75 -15.22 -56.41
CA GLY A 274 19.00 -15.62 -57.06
C GLY A 274 20.24 -15.24 -56.25
N ARG A 275 21.43 -15.31 -56.87
CA ARG A 275 22.67 -14.84 -56.25
C ARG A 275 22.71 -13.31 -56.26
N LEU A 276 23.13 -12.72 -55.15
CA LEU A 276 23.43 -11.29 -55.05
C LEU A 276 24.74 -10.99 -55.79
N THR A 277 24.84 -9.82 -56.42
CA THR A 277 26.13 -9.27 -56.87
C THR A 277 26.97 -8.84 -55.67
N ASP A 278 28.26 -8.56 -55.87
CA ASP A 278 29.14 -8.13 -54.78
C ASP A 278 28.66 -6.82 -54.14
N GLU A 279 28.11 -5.89 -54.93
CA GLU A 279 27.54 -4.63 -54.43
C GLU A 279 26.25 -4.86 -53.63
N GLU A 280 25.36 -5.71 -54.14
CA GLU A 280 24.12 -6.08 -53.45
C GLU A 280 24.42 -6.83 -52.16
N TYR A 281 25.43 -7.69 -52.16
CA TYR A 281 25.88 -8.42 -50.99
C TYR A 281 26.51 -7.49 -49.95
N ALA A 282 27.27 -6.47 -50.36
CA ALA A 282 27.77 -5.43 -49.47
C ALA A 282 26.62 -4.63 -48.82
N GLN A 283 25.57 -4.31 -49.59
CA GLN A 283 24.37 -3.68 -49.05
C GLN A 283 23.63 -4.58 -48.06
N MET A 284 23.51 -5.88 -48.36
CA MET A 284 22.92 -6.85 -47.44
C MET A 284 23.72 -6.92 -46.13
N LYS A 285 25.05 -7.02 -46.19
CA LYS A 285 25.93 -7.06 -45.00
C LYS A 285 25.77 -5.84 -44.10
N SER A 286 25.43 -4.68 -44.66
CA SER A 286 25.29 -3.43 -43.88
C SER A 286 24.20 -3.48 -42.81
N HIS A 287 23.29 -4.46 -42.84
CA HIS A 287 22.22 -4.57 -41.84
C HIS A 287 22.76 -4.77 -40.41
N VAL A 288 23.93 -5.40 -40.23
CA VAL A 288 24.48 -5.62 -38.88
C VAL A 288 24.94 -4.31 -38.25
N ASP A 289 25.63 -3.45 -39.01
CA ASP A 289 26.11 -2.16 -38.53
C ASP A 289 24.96 -1.16 -38.37
N ARG A 290 24.03 -1.15 -39.33
CA ARG A 290 22.81 -0.33 -39.27
C ARG A 290 21.92 -0.75 -38.11
N GLY A 291 21.75 -2.05 -37.89
CA GLY A 291 20.95 -2.58 -36.78
C GLY A 291 21.54 -2.18 -35.43
N ALA A 292 22.86 -2.33 -35.28
CA ALA A 292 23.55 -1.88 -34.08
C ALA A 292 23.46 -0.36 -33.86
N GLU A 293 23.50 0.44 -34.94
CA GLU A 293 23.32 1.89 -34.87
C GLU A 293 21.89 2.28 -34.48
N ILE A 294 20.87 1.59 -35.01
CA ILE A 294 19.46 1.77 -34.63
C ILE A 294 19.27 1.48 -33.13
N LEU A 295 19.95 0.46 -32.61
CA LEU A 295 19.80 0.00 -31.24
C LEU A 295 20.75 0.67 -30.23
N LYS A 296 21.60 1.62 -30.66
CA LYS A 296 22.64 2.20 -29.81
C LYS A 296 22.11 2.82 -28.51
N ASP A 297 20.93 3.42 -28.56
CA ASP A 297 20.27 4.08 -27.43
C ASP A 297 19.24 3.17 -26.74
N PHE A 298 19.11 1.91 -27.18
CA PHE A 298 18.16 0.94 -26.64
C PHE A 298 18.72 0.28 -25.36
N THR A 299 18.64 1.02 -24.27
CA THR A 299 19.20 0.62 -22.94
C THR A 299 18.39 -0.45 -22.20
N LEU A 300 17.21 -0.80 -22.72
CA LEU A 300 16.32 -1.80 -22.12
C LEU A 300 16.89 -3.22 -22.16
N VAL A 301 17.79 -3.49 -23.11
CA VAL A 301 18.41 -4.80 -23.32
C VAL A 301 19.92 -4.63 -23.35
N GLU A 302 20.59 -5.11 -22.31
CA GLU A 302 22.05 -5.09 -22.25
C GLU A 302 22.61 -5.97 -23.39
N HIS A 303 23.68 -5.51 -24.04
CA HIS A 303 24.37 -6.21 -25.14
C HIS A 303 23.54 -6.45 -26.41
N VAL A 304 22.40 -5.75 -26.57
CA VAL A 304 21.57 -5.86 -27.78
C VAL A 304 22.35 -5.52 -29.06
N GLY A 305 23.14 -4.45 -29.02
CA GLY A 305 23.97 -4.03 -30.15
C GLY A 305 25.09 -5.01 -30.47
N ASP A 306 25.63 -5.71 -29.46
CA ASP A 306 26.65 -6.74 -29.68
C ASP A 306 26.05 -7.97 -30.37
N GLY A 307 24.86 -8.39 -29.95
CA GLY A 307 24.13 -9.48 -30.58
C GLY A 307 23.81 -9.19 -32.04
N THR A 308 23.26 -8.01 -32.34
CA THR A 308 22.90 -7.55 -33.68
C THR A 308 24.09 -7.23 -34.58
N ARG A 309 25.23 -6.77 -34.03
CA ARG A 309 26.39 -6.40 -34.85
C ARG A 309 27.21 -7.61 -35.26
N TYR A 310 27.32 -8.61 -34.38
CA TYR A 310 28.34 -9.64 -34.51
C TYR A 310 27.76 -11.04 -34.73
N HIS A 311 26.44 -11.22 -34.94
CA HIS A 311 25.85 -12.55 -35.19
C HIS A 311 26.31 -13.20 -36.51
N HIS A 312 26.87 -12.41 -37.44
CA HIS A 312 27.50 -12.92 -38.66
C HIS A 312 29.03 -12.96 -38.63
N GLU A 313 29.64 -12.71 -37.46
CA GLU A 313 31.05 -13.01 -37.26
C GLU A 313 31.26 -14.53 -37.23
N ARG A 314 32.39 -14.98 -37.78
CA ARG A 314 32.75 -16.40 -37.83
C ARG A 314 33.90 -16.66 -36.90
N TYR A 315 33.88 -17.78 -36.19
CA TYR A 315 34.93 -18.14 -35.23
C TYR A 315 36.36 -18.15 -35.84
N ASP A 316 36.48 -18.42 -37.14
CA ASP A 316 37.73 -18.39 -37.93
C ASP A 316 38.21 -16.98 -38.33
N GLY A 317 37.43 -15.93 -38.10
CA GLY A 317 37.74 -14.55 -38.49
C GLY A 317 37.34 -14.18 -39.92
N LYS A 318 36.64 -15.07 -40.66
CA LYS A 318 36.20 -14.79 -42.04
C LYS A 318 34.79 -14.19 -42.12
N GLY A 319 34.20 -13.84 -40.97
CA GLY A 319 32.88 -13.24 -40.87
C GLY A 319 32.88 -11.74 -41.15
N TYR A 320 31.76 -11.11 -40.86
CA TYR A 320 31.57 -9.66 -40.97
C TYR A 320 30.77 -9.15 -39.77
N PRO A 321 30.87 -7.86 -39.39
CA PRO A 321 31.47 -6.74 -40.12
C PRO A 321 32.97 -6.50 -39.88
N LYS A 322 33.53 -6.96 -38.76
CA LYS A 322 34.91 -6.65 -38.35
C LYS A 322 35.90 -7.80 -38.58
N GLY A 323 35.43 -9.03 -38.83
CA GLY A 323 36.31 -10.19 -38.99
C GLY A 323 36.94 -10.61 -37.65
N LEU A 324 36.19 -10.49 -36.56
CA LEU A 324 36.63 -10.89 -35.23
C LEU A 324 36.85 -12.41 -35.18
N LYS A 325 37.83 -12.87 -34.40
CA LYS A 325 38.23 -14.28 -34.34
C LYS A 325 38.08 -14.86 -32.94
N GLY A 326 37.60 -16.09 -32.84
CA GLY A 326 37.51 -16.81 -31.59
C GLY A 326 36.63 -16.10 -30.55
N GLU A 327 37.17 -15.92 -29.35
CA GLU A 327 36.46 -15.32 -28.22
C GLU A 327 36.39 -13.78 -28.25
N ASP A 328 37.10 -13.13 -29.19
CA ASP A 328 36.96 -11.69 -29.43
C ASP A 328 35.55 -11.33 -29.93
N ILE A 329 34.84 -12.32 -30.50
CA ILE A 329 33.43 -12.21 -30.84
C ILE A 329 32.61 -12.23 -29.54
N PRO A 330 31.78 -11.20 -29.29
CA PRO A 330 30.92 -11.19 -28.11
C PRO A 330 30.07 -12.44 -28.02
N LEU A 331 29.89 -12.96 -26.80
CA LEU A 331 29.19 -14.22 -26.56
C LEU A 331 27.77 -14.23 -27.15
N TYR A 332 27.07 -13.09 -27.14
CA TYR A 332 25.74 -12.95 -27.73
C TYR A 332 25.77 -13.21 -29.24
N GLY A 333 26.73 -12.63 -29.97
CA GLY A 333 26.91 -12.88 -31.40
C GLY A 333 27.23 -14.34 -31.70
N ARG A 334 28.09 -14.97 -30.89
CA ARG A 334 28.42 -16.40 -31.05
C ARG A 334 27.20 -17.33 -30.86
N ILE A 335 26.36 -17.06 -29.86
CA ILE A 335 25.16 -17.87 -29.59
C ILE A 335 24.09 -17.62 -30.67
N ILE A 336 23.81 -16.36 -30.99
CA ILE A 336 22.80 -15.99 -31.99
C ILE A 336 23.19 -16.55 -33.37
N GLY A 337 24.46 -16.47 -33.76
CA GLY A 337 24.92 -16.98 -35.06
C GLY A 337 24.73 -18.49 -35.24
N VAL A 338 24.84 -19.29 -34.17
CA VAL A 338 24.53 -20.73 -34.22
C VAL A 338 23.02 -20.96 -34.37
N ALA A 339 22.21 -20.25 -33.58
CA ALA A 339 20.76 -20.36 -33.62
C ALA A 339 20.16 -19.89 -34.96
N ASP A 340 20.66 -18.78 -35.51
CA ASP A 340 20.28 -18.22 -36.80
C ASP A 340 20.63 -19.18 -37.95
N ALA A 341 21.87 -19.68 -38.00
CA ALA A 341 22.28 -20.63 -39.01
C ALA A 341 21.41 -21.90 -39.00
N PHE A 342 21.09 -22.42 -37.81
CA PHE A 342 20.20 -23.56 -37.68
C PHE A 342 18.77 -23.25 -38.18
N ASP A 343 18.16 -22.13 -37.77
CA ASP A 343 16.82 -21.81 -38.26
C ASP A 343 16.81 -21.51 -39.76
N ALA A 344 17.82 -20.84 -40.30
CA ALA A 344 17.95 -20.56 -41.72
C ALA A 344 18.09 -21.85 -42.55
N MET A 345 18.86 -22.83 -42.07
CA MET A 345 19.03 -24.13 -42.74
C MET A 345 17.77 -24.99 -42.66
N THR A 346 17.03 -24.96 -41.56
CA THR A 346 15.81 -25.76 -41.39
C THR A 346 14.59 -25.11 -42.07
N SER A 347 14.48 -23.78 -42.06
CA SER A 347 13.34 -23.04 -42.63
C SER A 347 13.34 -22.99 -44.16
N ASN A 348 14.50 -22.90 -44.80
CA ASN A 348 14.59 -22.89 -46.27
C ASN A 348 14.33 -24.27 -46.91
N ARG A 349 14.25 -25.34 -46.12
CA ARG A 349 14.26 -26.72 -46.61
C ARG A 349 13.04 -27.55 -46.23
N VAL A 350 11.99 -26.92 -45.68
CA VAL A 350 10.75 -27.60 -45.22
C VAL A 350 10.07 -28.46 -46.32
N TYR A 351 10.40 -28.25 -47.60
CA TYR A 351 9.94 -29.08 -48.72
C TYR A 351 10.71 -30.41 -48.95
N ARG A 352 11.81 -30.72 -48.25
CA ARG A 352 12.60 -31.96 -48.46
C ARG A 352 12.60 -32.86 -47.21
N ASN A 353 12.57 -34.18 -47.43
CA ASN A 353 12.31 -35.25 -46.46
C ASN A 353 13.31 -35.34 -45.28
N HIS A 354 13.06 -36.27 -44.33
CA HIS A 354 13.88 -36.63 -43.14
C HIS A 354 15.41 -36.73 -43.35
N MET A 355 15.86 -36.92 -44.60
CA MET A 355 17.28 -36.91 -45.00
C MET A 355 17.97 -35.53 -44.80
N ASP A 356 17.20 -34.50 -44.46
CA ASP A 356 17.66 -33.12 -44.28
C ASP A 356 18.14 -32.80 -42.87
N THR A 357 17.63 -33.49 -41.84
CA THR A 357 18.06 -33.26 -40.44
C THR A 357 19.52 -33.64 -40.24
N ASP A 358 19.89 -34.86 -40.63
CA ASP A 358 21.29 -35.34 -40.57
C ASP A 358 22.20 -34.46 -41.42
N TYR A 359 21.71 -33.93 -42.55
CA TYR A 359 22.48 -33.00 -43.37
C TYR A 359 22.77 -31.69 -42.62
N VAL A 360 21.75 -31.08 -42.00
CA VAL A 360 21.91 -29.83 -41.25
C VAL A 360 22.89 -30.03 -40.09
N LEU A 361 22.74 -31.11 -39.33
CA LEU A 361 23.63 -31.42 -38.20
C LEU A 361 25.07 -31.69 -38.67
N ASN A 362 25.25 -32.45 -39.75
CA ASN A 362 26.58 -32.69 -40.33
C ASN A 362 27.21 -31.41 -40.87
N GLU A 363 26.43 -30.51 -41.47
CA GLU A 363 26.95 -29.23 -41.98
C GLU A 363 27.33 -28.29 -40.84
N MET A 364 26.55 -28.27 -39.76
CA MET A 364 26.90 -27.55 -38.54
C MET A 364 28.18 -28.12 -37.90
N GLU A 365 28.32 -29.45 -37.82
CA GLU A 365 29.53 -30.10 -37.30
C GLU A 365 30.77 -29.80 -38.16
N ARG A 366 30.64 -29.75 -39.49
CA ARG A 366 31.72 -29.29 -40.38
C ARG A 366 32.12 -27.84 -40.12
N GLY A 367 31.17 -27.01 -39.70
CA GLY A 367 31.38 -25.61 -39.31
C GLY A 367 32.01 -25.44 -37.92
N ARG A 368 32.17 -26.51 -37.13
CA ARG A 368 32.73 -26.46 -35.78
C ARG A 368 34.16 -25.92 -35.76
N GLY A 369 34.41 -24.89 -34.96
CA GLY A 369 35.72 -24.23 -34.86
C GLY A 369 36.10 -23.37 -36.07
N THR A 370 35.25 -23.30 -37.10
CA THR A 370 35.42 -22.41 -38.25
C THR A 370 34.32 -21.36 -38.29
N GLN A 371 33.10 -21.74 -38.70
CA GLN A 371 31.96 -20.85 -38.67
C GLN A 371 31.45 -20.63 -37.25
N PHE A 372 31.40 -21.71 -36.45
CA PHE A 372 30.75 -21.72 -35.15
C PHE A 372 31.76 -21.89 -34.01
N ASP A 373 31.47 -21.26 -32.88
CA ASP A 373 32.18 -21.53 -31.63
C ASP A 373 31.93 -22.99 -31.20
N PRO A 374 32.97 -23.81 -31.01
CA PRO A 374 32.83 -25.20 -30.56
C PRO A 374 32.01 -25.34 -29.27
N ASN A 375 32.20 -24.47 -28.28
CA ASN A 375 31.52 -24.58 -26.99
C ASN A 375 30.01 -24.33 -27.11
N VAL A 376 29.64 -23.36 -27.95
CA VAL A 376 28.24 -23.03 -28.24
C VAL A 376 27.57 -24.15 -29.03
N LEU A 377 28.26 -24.65 -30.06
CA LEU A 377 27.75 -25.72 -30.90
C LEU A 377 27.61 -27.04 -30.13
N ASP A 378 28.56 -27.37 -29.26
CA ASP A 378 28.49 -28.57 -28.42
C ASP A 378 27.29 -28.51 -27.45
N ALA A 379 26.97 -27.32 -26.92
CA ALA A 379 25.78 -27.13 -26.11
C ALA A 379 24.50 -27.29 -26.92
N PHE A 380 24.49 -26.79 -28.16
CA PHE A 380 23.37 -27.01 -29.07
C PHE A 380 23.16 -28.50 -29.38
N PHE A 381 24.21 -29.28 -29.65
CA PHE A 381 24.06 -30.72 -29.85
C PHE A 381 23.57 -31.46 -28.61
N ARG A 382 24.03 -31.09 -27.40
CA ARG A 382 23.46 -31.64 -26.16
C ARG A 382 21.96 -31.41 -26.02
N LEU A 383 21.45 -30.27 -26.48
CA LEU A 383 20.00 -29.98 -26.47
C LEU A 383 19.21 -30.86 -27.43
N ILE A 384 19.80 -31.22 -28.57
CA ILE A 384 19.23 -32.15 -29.53
C ILE A 384 19.26 -33.57 -28.96
N ASP A 385 20.41 -34.01 -28.45
CA ASP A 385 20.59 -35.36 -27.88
C ASP A 385 19.68 -35.62 -26.67
N SER A 386 19.45 -34.60 -25.86
CA SER A 386 18.52 -34.65 -24.72
C SER A 386 17.04 -34.50 -25.12
N ASN A 387 16.75 -34.43 -26.41
CA ASN A 387 15.43 -34.23 -27.01
C ASN A 387 14.68 -32.99 -26.47
N LYS A 388 15.41 -31.99 -25.96
CA LYS A 388 14.85 -30.69 -25.57
C LYS A 388 14.53 -29.84 -26.81
N ILE A 389 15.31 -30.00 -27.87
CA ILE A 389 14.97 -29.53 -29.22
C ILE A 389 14.57 -30.76 -30.03
N ASN A 390 13.26 -31.05 -30.06
CA ASN A 390 12.73 -32.17 -30.83
C ASN A 390 12.59 -31.76 -32.30
N LEU A 391 13.53 -32.25 -33.12
CA LEU A 391 13.58 -31.94 -34.55
C LEU A 391 12.39 -32.52 -35.31
N GLU A 392 11.90 -33.71 -34.94
CA GLU A 392 10.74 -34.33 -35.60
C GLU A 392 9.47 -33.51 -35.37
N GLU A 393 9.26 -33.05 -34.14
CA GLU A 393 8.13 -32.19 -33.79
C GLU A 393 8.22 -30.82 -34.47
N LEU A 394 9.41 -30.22 -34.50
CA LEU A 394 9.66 -28.95 -35.21
C LEU A 394 9.33 -29.06 -36.71
N TYR A 395 9.77 -30.13 -37.37
CA TYR A 395 9.46 -30.35 -38.79
C TYR A 395 7.99 -30.68 -39.01
N ALA A 396 7.32 -31.39 -38.09
CA ALA A 396 5.89 -31.65 -38.17
C ALA A 396 5.07 -30.35 -38.07
N GLN A 397 5.42 -29.47 -37.14
CA GLN A 397 4.78 -28.15 -36.97
C GLN A 397 5.00 -27.28 -38.22
N LYS A 398 6.25 -27.15 -38.71
CA LYS A 398 6.54 -26.36 -39.93
C LYS A 398 5.79 -26.88 -41.16
N ARG A 399 5.65 -28.21 -41.32
CA ARG A 399 4.85 -28.79 -42.43
C ARG A 399 3.37 -28.41 -42.31
N ALA A 400 2.81 -28.42 -41.10
CA ALA A 400 1.43 -28.03 -40.86
C ALA A 400 1.22 -26.52 -41.11
N GLU A 401 2.13 -25.66 -40.68
CA GLU A 401 2.09 -24.21 -40.92
C GLU A 401 2.13 -23.86 -42.42
N ILE A 402 3.02 -24.49 -43.19
CA ILE A 402 3.07 -24.27 -44.65
C ILE A 402 1.80 -24.75 -45.33
N GLN A 403 1.27 -25.91 -44.92
CA GLN A 403 0.04 -26.44 -45.51
C GLN A 403 -1.17 -25.54 -45.21
N GLN A 404 -1.22 -24.91 -44.02
CA GLN A 404 -2.22 -23.91 -43.68
C GLN A 404 -2.03 -22.61 -44.47
N ALA A 405 -0.79 -22.09 -44.57
CA ALA A 405 -0.50 -20.87 -45.31
C ALA A 405 -0.82 -21.01 -46.81
N ASP A 406 -0.51 -22.18 -47.41
CA ASP A 406 -0.87 -22.48 -48.81
C ASP A 406 -2.39 -22.57 -49.00
N GLN A 407 -3.13 -23.12 -48.03
CA GLN A 407 -4.60 -23.14 -48.06
C GLN A 407 -5.19 -21.73 -47.95
N GLU A 408 -4.73 -20.92 -46.99
CA GLU A 408 -5.19 -19.54 -46.81
C GLU A 408 -4.90 -18.68 -48.04
N ALA A 409 -3.71 -18.81 -48.63
CA ALA A 409 -3.33 -18.11 -49.85
C ALA A 409 -4.21 -18.52 -51.06
N GLN A 410 -4.57 -19.80 -51.17
CA GLN A 410 -5.49 -20.29 -52.21
C GLN A 410 -6.92 -19.78 -52.00
N GLU A 411 -7.41 -19.74 -50.76
CA GLU A 411 -8.74 -19.21 -50.41
C GLU A 411 -8.83 -17.68 -50.63
N GLU A 412 -7.79 -16.94 -50.29
CA GLU A 412 -7.65 -15.50 -50.54
C GLU A 412 -7.66 -15.20 -52.05
N LEU A 413 -6.91 -15.97 -52.85
CA LEU A 413 -6.88 -15.84 -54.30
C LEU A 413 -8.26 -16.15 -54.91
N ALA A 414 -8.93 -17.20 -54.45
CA ALA A 414 -10.28 -17.55 -54.91
C ALA A 414 -11.31 -16.44 -54.59
N ARG A 415 -11.20 -15.80 -53.42
CA ARG A 415 -12.05 -14.64 -53.06
C ARG A 415 -11.82 -13.46 -53.99
N ARG A 416 -10.58 -13.09 -54.27
CA ARG A 416 -10.25 -11.97 -55.18
C ARG A 416 -10.74 -12.21 -56.61
N VAL A 417 -10.61 -13.43 -57.11
CA VAL A 417 -11.13 -13.81 -58.44
C VAL A 417 -12.65 -13.72 -58.50
N GLU A 418 -13.35 -14.11 -57.43
CA GLU A 418 -14.81 -14.00 -57.35
C GLU A 418 -15.28 -12.54 -57.26
N GLU A 419 -14.55 -11.68 -56.55
CA GLU A 419 -14.81 -10.23 -56.50
C GLU A 419 -14.59 -9.56 -57.86
N ASP A 420 -13.49 -9.86 -58.54
CA ASP A 420 -13.19 -9.34 -59.89
C ASP A 420 -14.26 -9.77 -60.90
N ARG A 421 -14.73 -11.03 -60.82
CA ARG A 421 -15.83 -11.53 -61.66
C ARG A 421 -17.12 -10.73 -61.44
N LYS A 422 -17.49 -10.48 -60.18
CA LYS A 422 -18.69 -9.69 -59.84
C LYS A 422 -18.60 -8.25 -60.35
N ILE A 423 -17.41 -7.66 -60.30
CA ILE A 423 -17.17 -6.32 -60.84
C ILE A 423 -17.33 -6.31 -62.36
N GLN A 424 -16.77 -7.29 -63.07
CA GLN A 424 -16.93 -7.42 -64.53
C GLN A 424 -18.40 -7.67 -64.94
N GLU A 425 -19.13 -8.53 -64.22
CA GLU A 425 -20.55 -8.77 -64.47
C GLU A 425 -21.42 -7.53 -64.21
N ALA A 426 -21.07 -6.71 -63.21
CA ALA A 426 -21.75 -5.45 -62.94
C ALA A 426 -21.48 -4.40 -64.03
N GLN A 427 -20.25 -4.33 -64.54
CA GLN A 427 -19.86 -3.45 -65.65
C GLN A 427 -20.56 -3.83 -66.96
N MET A 428 -20.61 -5.13 -67.30
CA MET A 428 -21.34 -5.60 -68.49
C MET A 428 -22.84 -5.29 -68.41
N LYS A 429 -23.46 -5.43 -67.22
CA LYS A 429 -24.88 -5.06 -67.01
C LYS A 429 -25.13 -3.55 -67.08
N GLU A 430 -24.15 -2.72 -66.75
CA GLU A 430 -24.22 -1.26 -66.96
C GLU A 430 -24.06 -0.87 -68.44
N GLU A 431 -23.25 -1.61 -69.20
CA GLU A 431 -23.08 -1.42 -70.65
C GLU A 431 -24.34 -1.88 -71.42
N GLU A 432 -24.92 -3.05 -71.09
CA GLU A 432 -26.19 -3.50 -71.66
C GLU A 432 -27.34 -2.52 -71.37
N LYS A 433 -27.38 -1.92 -70.17
CA LYS A 433 -28.34 -0.86 -69.83
C LYS A 433 -28.12 0.46 -70.57
N LYS A 434 -26.91 0.71 -71.09
CA LYS A 434 -26.63 1.86 -71.96
C LYS A 434 -27.05 1.59 -73.40
N GLU A 435 -26.97 0.33 -73.87
CA GLU A 435 -27.43 -0.07 -75.20
C GLU A 435 -28.97 -0.21 -75.30
N GLU A 436 -29.68 -0.51 -74.21
CA GLU A 436 -31.15 -0.59 -74.17
C GLU A 436 -31.89 0.76 -74.08
N LYS A 437 -31.19 1.91 -74.10
CA LYS A 437 -31.84 3.22 -74.27
C LYS A 437 -31.86 3.60 -75.75
N PRO A 438 -33.01 3.55 -76.45
CA PRO A 438 -33.08 3.99 -77.84
C PRO A 438 -32.95 5.51 -77.92
N ASP A 439 -32.20 5.98 -78.93
CA ASP A 439 -32.07 7.38 -79.32
C ASP A 439 -33.45 8.06 -79.43
N GLU A 440 -33.76 8.91 -78.45
CA GLU A 440 -34.76 9.95 -78.60
C GLU A 440 -34.04 11.29 -78.81
N LYS A 441 -34.18 11.82 -80.04
CA LYS A 441 -33.82 13.15 -80.56
C LYS A 441 -32.50 13.24 -81.32
N ASP A 442 -32.61 13.20 -82.65
CA ASP A 442 -32.24 14.38 -83.45
C ASP A 442 -33.01 14.38 -84.78
N ASP A 443 -34.11 15.12 -84.85
CA ASP A 443 -34.79 15.44 -86.11
C ASP A 443 -34.99 16.96 -86.15
N GLY A 444 -34.00 17.65 -86.72
CA GLY A 444 -33.76 19.07 -86.48
C GLY A 444 -33.04 19.80 -87.60
N LYS A 445 -33.48 19.64 -88.86
CA LYS A 445 -33.35 20.63 -89.97
C LYS A 445 -31.99 21.33 -90.16
N LYS A 446 -31.29 21.01 -91.26
CA LYS A 446 -31.34 21.84 -92.50
C LYS A 446 -30.48 21.28 -93.63
N LYS A 447 -31.15 21.18 -94.78
CA LYS A 447 -30.64 20.99 -96.14
C LYS A 447 -29.63 22.07 -96.54
N GLY A 448 -28.64 21.67 -97.34
CA GLY A 448 -28.42 22.28 -98.67
C GLY A 448 -27.03 22.83 -99.01
N GLY A 449 -26.40 22.20 -100.01
CA GLY A 449 -25.52 22.80 -101.05
C GLY A 449 -24.07 23.10 -100.63
N ALA A 450 -23.06 22.36 -101.10
CA ALA A 450 -22.45 22.43 -102.44
C ALA A 450 -21.83 23.81 -102.75
N GLU A 451 -20.56 24.01 -102.38
CA GLU A 451 -19.38 24.17 -103.27
C GLU A 451 -18.10 24.26 -102.43
#